data_AF-A0A6C0ARL0-F1
#
_entry.id   AF-A0A6C0ARL0-F1
#
_cell.length_a   1.000
_cell.length_b   1.000
_cell.length_c   1.000
_cell.angle_alpha   90.00
_cell.angle_beta   90.00
_cell.angle_gamma   90.00
#
_symmetry.space_group_name_H-M   'P 1'
#
loop_
_entity.id
_entity.type
_entity.pdbx_description
1 polymer ?
#
loop_
_entity_poly.entity_id
_entity_poly.type
_entity_poly.pdbx_seq_one_letter_code
_entity_poly.pdbx_strand_id
1 'polypeptide(L)'
;MGSNQSTPITYNTGIQDIIKELENKKVPILKSFNEINDTVGRLKETITVKLSTGKGITKQNADALSLANSILDSLDDQLHNIENEIQSVIVYAEGIKKAETAFEIAKSREVKGVRRNSRVQLPKSSISVLNPNATRSIFNPFPSRQIPTGIQGGRRKSKKVRSKRRRYTIRK
;
A
#
# COMPACT_ATOMS: atom_id res chain seq x y z
N MET A 1 40.59 -0.31 -8.48
CA MET A 1 39.27 -0.85 -8.13
C MET A 1 38.48 0.25 -7.46
N GLY A 2 37.58 0.92 -8.21
CA GLY A 2 36.78 2.02 -7.67
C GLY A 2 35.56 1.47 -6.95
N SER A 3 35.50 1.65 -5.64
CA SER A 3 34.29 1.42 -4.86
C SER A 3 33.25 2.48 -5.23
N ASN A 4 32.21 2.08 -5.96
CA ASN A 4 31.00 2.89 -6.14
C ASN A 4 30.32 3.03 -4.78
N GLN A 5 30.71 4.05 -4.01
CA GLN A 5 29.93 4.51 -2.88
C GLN A 5 28.67 5.17 -3.44
N SER A 6 27.55 4.43 -3.43
CA SER A 6 26.23 5.02 -3.56
C SER A 6 26.07 5.99 -2.40
N THR A 7 26.15 7.29 -2.66
CA THR A 7 25.79 8.30 -1.67
C THR A 7 24.31 8.07 -1.32
N PRO A 8 23.96 7.98 -0.03
CA PRO A 8 22.56 7.89 0.35
C PRO A 8 21.87 9.16 -0.16
N ILE A 9 20.90 8.97 -1.03
CA ILE A 9 20.08 10.08 -1.54
C ILE A 9 19.41 10.70 -0.31
N THR A 10 19.74 11.95 -0.02
CA THR A 10 19.16 12.72 1.08
C THR A 10 17.72 13.10 0.73
N TYR A 11 16.81 12.14 0.74
CA TYR A 11 15.37 12.38 0.55
C TYR A 11 14.80 13.28 1.65
N ASN A 12 15.41 13.25 2.84
CA ASN A 12 14.94 13.97 4.01
C ASN A 12 15.08 15.51 3.88
N THR A 13 16.04 16.03 3.10
CA THR A 13 16.19 17.48 2.91
C THR A 13 15.13 18.05 1.98
N GLY A 14 14.85 17.38 0.85
CA GLY A 14 13.85 17.84 -0.12
C GLY A 14 12.42 17.85 0.44
N ILE A 15 12.07 16.90 1.30
CA ILE A 15 10.75 16.86 1.97
C ILE A 15 10.58 18.04 2.93
N GLN A 16 11.62 18.38 3.69
CA GLN A 16 11.60 19.53 4.61
C GLN A 16 11.49 20.85 3.85
N ASP A 17 12.17 20.97 2.71
CA ASP A 17 12.08 22.14 1.85
C ASP A 17 10.65 22.33 1.29
N ILE A 18 9.99 21.23 0.88
CA ILE A 18 8.59 21.25 0.42
C ILE A 18 7.63 21.67 1.55
N ILE A 19 7.78 21.10 2.74
CA ILE A 19 6.94 21.47 3.90
C ILE A 19 7.12 22.96 4.21
N LYS A 20 8.37 23.43 4.24
CA LYS A 20 8.68 24.84 4.48
C LYS A 20 8.10 25.77 3.41
N GLU A 21 8.10 25.35 2.15
CA GLU A 21 7.45 26.10 1.06
C GLU A 21 5.94 26.22 1.29
N LEU A 22 5.27 25.12 1.66
CA LEU A 22 3.84 25.10 1.95
C LEU A 22 3.48 25.93 3.20
N GLU A 23 4.30 25.87 4.24
CA GLU A 23 4.14 26.72 5.43
C GLU A 23 4.29 28.21 5.08
N ASN A 24 5.26 28.56 4.21
CA ASN A 24 5.42 29.93 3.74
C ASN A 24 4.22 30.41 2.91
N LYS A 25 3.53 29.52 2.17
CA LYS A 25 2.28 29.84 1.48
C LYS A 25 1.11 30.05 2.45
N LYS A 26 1.10 29.36 3.60
CA LYS A 26 0.07 29.51 4.65
C LYS A 26 0.11 30.89 5.32
N VAL A 27 1.31 31.42 5.59
CA VAL A 27 1.52 32.69 6.31
C VAL A 27 0.72 33.88 5.73
N PRO A 28 0.81 34.21 4.44
CA PRO A 28 0.06 35.34 3.88
C PRO A 28 -1.45 35.13 3.95
N ILE A 29 -1.93 33.89 3.80
CA ILE A 29 -3.36 33.56 3.88
C ILE A 29 -3.89 33.78 5.29
N LEU A 30 -3.17 33.31 6.32
CA LEU A 30 -3.51 33.56 7.73
C LEU A 30 -3.54 35.07 8.05
N LYS A 31 -2.60 35.83 7.48
CA LYS A 31 -2.57 37.28 7.66
C LYS A 31 -3.82 37.93 7.06
N SER A 32 -4.15 37.59 5.82
CA SER A 32 -5.37 38.09 5.15
C SER A 32 -6.65 37.68 5.90
N PHE A 33 -6.70 36.45 6.41
CA PHE A 33 -7.83 35.97 7.21
C PHE A 33 -8.05 36.83 8.45
N ASN A 34 -6.99 37.12 9.21
CA ASN A 34 -7.08 37.96 10.40
C ASN A 34 -7.48 39.40 10.06
N GLU A 35 -6.90 39.99 9.02
CA GLU A 35 -7.26 41.33 8.56
C GLU A 35 -8.74 41.42 8.18
N ILE A 36 -9.25 40.44 7.43
CA ILE A 36 -10.65 40.42 7.01
C ILE A 36 -11.56 40.15 8.21
N ASN A 37 -11.20 39.26 9.12
CA ASN A 37 -11.97 38.99 10.33
C ASN A 37 -12.11 40.26 11.21
N ASP A 38 -11.04 41.05 11.33
CA ASP A 38 -11.10 42.36 11.99
C ASP A 38 -12.05 43.33 11.28
N THR A 39 -12.03 43.37 9.94
CA THR A 39 -12.98 44.20 9.17
C THR A 39 -14.43 43.77 9.37
N VAL A 40 -14.69 42.46 9.44
CA VAL A 40 -16.02 41.91 9.75
C VAL A 40 -16.46 42.32 11.16
N GLY A 41 -15.55 42.27 12.13
CA GLY A 41 -15.80 42.76 13.49
C GLY A 41 -16.24 44.23 13.50
N ARG A 42 -15.48 45.11 12.85
CA ARG A 42 -15.80 46.54 12.75
C ARG A 42 -17.11 46.81 12.01
N LEU A 43 -17.41 46.03 10.96
CA LEU A 43 -18.68 46.12 10.22
C LEU A 43 -19.87 45.76 11.11
N LYS A 44 -19.76 44.68 11.90
CA LYS A 44 -20.79 44.25 12.85
C LYS A 44 -21.04 45.29 13.93
N GLU A 45 -19.98 45.91 14.48
CA GLU A 45 -20.11 47.01 15.43
C GLU A 45 -20.83 48.21 14.80
N THR A 46 -20.43 48.61 13.59
CA THR A 46 -21.04 49.73 12.87
C THR A 46 -22.53 49.49 12.61
N ILE A 47 -22.89 48.26 12.24
CA ILE A 47 -24.29 47.85 12.04
C ILE A 47 -25.06 47.95 13.36
N THR A 48 -24.49 47.43 14.45
CA THR A 48 -25.10 47.50 15.79
C THR A 48 -25.36 48.95 16.22
N VAL A 49 -24.41 49.86 16.01
CA VAL A 49 -24.58 51.29 16.31
C VAL A 49 -25.64 51.95 15.43
N LYS A 50 -25.69 51.63 14.13
CA LYS A 50 -26.75 52.15 13.24
C LYS A 50 -28.13 51.70 13.73
N LEU A 51 -28.29 50.42 14.06
CA LEU A 51 -29.52 49.88 14.61
C LEU A 51 -29.91 50.55 15.94
N SER A 52 -28.96 50.74 16.87
CA SER A 52 -29.25 51.36 18.16
C SER A 52 -29.59 52.85 18.06
N THR A 53 -29.14 53.52 17.01
CA THR A 53 -29.48 54.93 16.72
C THR A 53 -30.76 55.09 15.89
N GLY A 54 -31.48 53.99 15.63
CA GLY A 54 -32.71 53.98 14.83
C GLY A 54 -32.48 54.20 13.34
N LYS A 55 -31.23 54.15 12.87
CA LYS A 55 -30.89 54.22 11.45
C LYS A 55 -30.92 52.80 10.87
N GLY A 56 -31.71 52.61 9.81
CA GLY A 56 -31.76 51.34 9.11
C GLY A 56 -30.39 50.90 8.57
N ILE A 57 -30.20 49.58 8.44
CA ILE A 57 -29.01 49.03 7.78
C ILE A 57 -29.09 49.40 6.30
N THR A 58 -28.06 50.05 5.79
CA THR A 58 -27.95 50.35 4.36
C THR A 58 -27.68 49.06 3.60
N LYS A 59 -28.25 48.90 2.39
CA LYS A 59 -27.97 47.74 1.52
C LYS A 59 -26.46 47.51 1.35
N GLN A 60 -25.68 48.59 1.21
CA GLN A 60 -24.22 48.56 1.16
C GLN A 60 -23.56 47.89 2.39
N ASN A 61 -24.10 48.08 3.60
CA ASN A 61 -23.57 47.44 4.81
C ASN A 61 -23.84 45.92 4.81
N ALA A 62 -25.04 45.51 4.37
CA ALA A 62 -25.40 44.11 4.27
C ALA A 62 -24.57 43.39 3.17
N ASP A 63 -24.43 44.02 2.00
CA ASP A 63 -23.64 43.51 0.88
C ASP A 63 -22.16 43.38 1.27
N ALA A 64 -21.59 44.38 1.96
CA ALA A 64 -20.20 44.34 2.43
C ALA A 64 -19.96 43.22 3.45
N LEU A 65 -20.90 42.99 4.37
CA LEU A 65 -20.79 41.90 5.35
C LEU A 65 -20.90 40.52 4.67
N SER A 66 -21.82 40.38 3.71
CA SER A 66 -21.95 39.15 2.92
C SER A 66 -20.69 38.85 2.11
N LEU A 67 -20.12 39.87 1.47
CA LEU A 67 -18.87 39.72 0.70
C LEU A 67 -17.71 39.33 1.61
N ALA A 68 -17.56 40.00 2.75
CA ALA A 68 -16.47 39.71 3.68
C ALA A 68 -16.57 38.29 4.25
N ASN A 69 -17.77 37.80 4.58
CA ASN A 69 -17.96 36.41 5.00
C ASN A 69 -17.61 35.43 3.87
N SER A 70 -18.03 35.70 2.63
CA SER A 70 -17.67 34.85 1.49
C SER A 70 -16.16 34.79 1.24
N ILE A 71 -15.44 35.88 1.49
CA ILE A 71 -13.98 35.89 1.39
C ILE A 71 -13.36 35.06 2.54
N LEU A 72 -13.89 35.17 3.76
CA LEU A 72 -13.42 34.34 4.89
C LEU A 72 -13.61 32.85 4.61
N ASP A 73 -14.77 32.45 4.10
CA ASP A 73 -15.03 31.06 3.72
C ASP A 73 -14.03 30.57 2.66
N SER A 74 -13.76 31.39 1.64
CA SER A 74 -12.76 31.05 0.61
C SER A 74 -11.33 30.97 1.14
N LEU A 75 -10.96 31.78 2.13
CA LEU A 75 -9.62 31.73 2.75
C LEU A 75 -9.49 30.51 3.67
N ASP A 76 -10.57 30.12 4.34
CA ASP A 76 -10.61 28.90 5.17
C ASP A 76 -10.44 27.65 4.30
N ASP A 77 -11.12 27.59 3.15
CA ASP A 77 -10.93 26.52 2.17
C ASP A 77 -9.48 26.44 1.66
N GLN A 78 -8.85 27.59 1.41
CA GLN A 78 -7.44 27.64 0.99
C GLN A 78 -6.50 27.15 2.10
N LEU A 79 -6.73 27.54 3.35
CA LEU A 79 -5.96 27.05 4.50
C LEU A 79 -6.10 25.54 4.64
N HIS A 80 -7.32 25.04 4.55
CA HIS A 80 -7.60 23.62 4.69
C HIS A 80 -6.92 22.79 3.58
N ASN A 81 -6.92 23.29 2.33
CA ASN A 81 -6.20 22.64 1.23
C ASN A 81 -4.68 22.56 1.47
N ILE A 82 -4.07 23.65 1.95
CA ILE A 82 -2.64 23.66 2.28
C ILE A 82 -2.33 22.68 3.43
N GLU A 83 -3.19 22.62 4.45
CA GLU A 83 -3.02 21.67 5.55
C GLU A 83 -3.11 20.22 5.08
N ASN A 84 -4.05 19.91 4.18
CA ASN A 84 -4.16 18.59 3.56
C ASN A 84 -2.93 18.23 2.73
N GLU A 85 -2.39 19.18 1.96
CA GLU A 85 -1.13 18.99 1.22
C GLU A 85 0.04 18.68 2.15
N ILE A 86 0.22 19.45 3.23
CA ILE A 86 1.27 19.22 4.23
C ILE A 86 1.13 17.82 4.85
N GLN A 87 -0.09 17.42 5.24
CA GLN A 87 -0.33 16.09 5.81
C GLN A 87 0.01 14.97 4.82
N SER A 88 -0.35 15.14 3.54
CA SER A 88 -0.02 14.16 2.50
C SER A 88 1.49 13.95 2.34
N VAL A 89 2.27 15.04 2.40
CA VAL A 89 3.74 15.02 2.33
C VAL A 89 4.33 14.33 3.55
N ILE A 90 3.79 14.58 4.74
CA ILE A 90 4.22 13.92 5.99
C ILE A 90 3.99 12.41 5.91
N VAL A 91 2.79 11.97 5.51
CA VAL A 91 2.46 10.54 5.36
C VAL A 91 3.40 9.85 4.37
N TYR A 92 3.67 10.51 3.24
CA TYR A 92 4.63 10.01 2.25
C TYR A 92 6.05 9.88 2.82
N ALA A 93 6.50 10.89 3.56
CA ALA A 93 7.81 10.89 4.21
C ALA A 93 7.97 9.76 5.24
N GLU A 94 6.92 9.49 6.03
CA GLU A 94 6.91 8.36 6.95
C GLU A 94 6.97 7.02 6.22
N GLY A 95 6.29 6.90 5.08
CA GLY A 95 6.36 5.73 4.21
C GLY A 95 7.78 5.43 3.75
N ILE A 96 8.52 6.47 3.31
CA ILE A 96 9.93 6.35 2.91
C ILE A 96 10.78 5.86 4.09
N LYS A 97 10.67 6.47 5.27
CA LYS A 97 11.44 6.05 6.46
C LYS A 97 11.17 4.60 6.86
N LYS A 98 9.91 4.15 6.79
CA LYS A 98 9.53 2.75 7.03
C LYS A 98 10.16 1.80 5.99
N ALA A 99 10.23 2.20 4.73
CA ALA A 99 10.88 1.42 3.69
C ALA A 99 12.41 1.36 3.86
N GLU A 100 13.06 2.48 4.22
CA GLU A 100 14.51 2.56 4.48
C GLU A 100 14.90 1.65 5.64
N THR A 101 14.19 1.72 6.76
CA THR A 101 14.42 0.85 7.92
C THR A 101 14.21 -0.63 7.57
N ALA A 102 13.16 -0.96 6.81
CA ALA A 102 12.94 -2.32 6.33
C ALA A 102 14.08 -2.82 5.42
N PHE A 103 14.61 -1.95 4.56
CA PHE A 103 15.74 -2.24 3.69
C PHE A 103 17.04 -2.47 4.48
N GLU A 104 17.34 -1.64 5.47
CA GLU A 104 18.49 -1.83 6.36
C GLU A 104 18.39 -3.13 7.18
N ILE A 105 17.19 -3.48 7.64
CA ILE A 105 16.93 -4.77 8.32
C ILE A 105 17.16 -5.94 7.35
N ALA A 106 16.70 -5.85 6.10
CA ALA A 106 16.94 -6.89 5.10
C ALA A 106 18.43 -7.05 4.79
N LYS A 107 19.15 -5.94 4.58
CA LYS A 107 20.59 -5.91 4.31
C LYS A 107 21.41 -6.47 5.48
N SER A 108 21.06 -6.12 6.72
CA SER A 108 21.74 -6.65 7.92
C SER A 108 21.48 -8.15 8.12
N ARG A 109 20.32 -8.66 7.70
CA ARG A 109 20.03 -10.11 7.67
C ARG A 109 20.86 -10.85 6.62
N GLU A 110 21.14 -10.27 5.46
CA GLU A 110 22.06 -10.86 4.48
C GLU A 110 23.49 -10.94 5.01
N VAL A 111 23.99 -9.90 5.68
CA VAL A 111 25.34 -9.89 6.27
C VAL A 111 25.48 -10.92 7.39
N LYS A 112 24.41 -11.18 8.17
CA LYS A 112 24.38 -12.29 9.15
C LYS A 112 24.09 -13.67 8.51
N GLY A 113 23.72 -13.70 7.24
CA GLY A 113 23.40 -14.91 6.46
C GLY A 113 24.57 -15.56 5.73
N VAL A 114 25.77 -14.96 5.76
CA VAL A 114 26.99 -15.55 5.17
C VAL A 114 27.84 -16.25 6.25
N ARG A 115 27.22 -17.21 6.92
CA ARG A 115 27.87 -18.48 7.27
C ARG A 115 26.89 -19.61 7.00
N ARG A 116 26.60 -19.87 5.72
CA ARG A 116 26.10 -21.18 5.26
C ARG A 116 27.21 -22.25 5.34
N ASN A 117 27.84 -22.37 6.51
CA ASN A 117 28.69 -23.48 6.92
C ASN A 117 28.10 -24.23 8.12
N SER A 118 26.81 -24.04 8.45
CA SER A 118 26.09 -25.07 9.18
C SER A 118 25.79 -26.19 8.19
N ARG A 119 26.68 -27.17 8.20
CA ARG A 119 26.55 -28.47 7.57
C ARG A 119 25.23 -29.09 8.05
N VAL A 120 24.12 -28.79 7.36
CA VAL A 120 22.93 -29.63 7.39
C VAL A 120 23.40 -30.94 6.80
N GLN A 121 23.72 -31.90 7.67
CA GLN A 121 23.87 -33.28 7.27
C GLN A 121 22.50 -33.71 6.74
N LEU A 122 22.34 -33.56 5.43
CA LEU A 122 21.28 -34.26 4.72
C LEU A 122 21.55 -35.76 4.99
N PRO A 123 20.57 -36.54 5.48
CA PRO A 123 20.72 -37.98 5.55
C PRO A 123 21.09 -38.45 4.14
N LYS A 124 22.09 -39.34 4.03
CA LYS A 124 22.59 -39.91 2.78
C LYS A 124 21.42 -40.52 1.99
N SER A 125 20.75 -39.73 1.16
CA SER A 125 19.90 -40.23 0.09
C SER A 125 20.84 -40.62 -1.03
N SER A 126 21.06 -41.92 -1.13
CA SER A 126 21.79 -42.65 -2.16
C SER A 126 21.73 -41.97 -3.54
N ILE A 127 22.82 -41.32 -3.93
CA ILE A 127 23.14 -41.12 -5.34
C ILE A 127 23.45 -42.52 -5.87
N SER A 128 22.55 -43.08 -6.70
CA SER A 128 22.86 -44.28 -7.47
C SER A 128 23.92 -43.92 -8.51
N VAL A 129 25.19 -44.09 -8.15
CA VAL A 129 26.28 -44.08 -9.12
C VAL A 129 26.11 -45.33 -9.98
N LEU A 130 25.44 -45.17 -11.12
CA LEU A 130 25.33 -46.20 -12.14
C LEU A 130 26.71 -46.40 -12.76
N ASN A 131 27.30 -47.56 -12.45
CA ASN A 131 28.56 -48.01 -13.01
C ASN A 131 28.37 -48.24 -14.52
N PRO A 132 29.01 -47.47 -15.42
CA PRO A 132 28.70 -47.48 -16.85
C PRO A 132 29.19 -48.75 -17.60
N ASN A 133 29.86 -49.67 -16.90
CA ASN A 133 30.40 -50.91 -17.49
C ASN A 133 29.50 -52.16 -17.30
N ALA A 134 28.28 -52.00 -16.78
CA ALA A 134 27.28 -53.06 -16.82
C ALA A 134 26.58 -53.05 -18.19
N THR A 135 27.09 -53.91 -19.07
CA THR A 135 26.51 -54.40 -20.33
C THR A 135 25.05 -54.03 -20.63
N ARG A 136 24.89 -53.27 -21.72
CA ARG A 136 23.74 -53.21 -22.64
C ARG A 136 22.38 -52.79 -22.04
N SER A 137 22.12 -51.49 -21.99
CA SER A 137 20.87 -50.93 -22.53
C SER A 137 20.98 -49.40 -22.59
N ILE A 138 20.64 -48.87 -23.76
CA ILE A 138 20.76 -47.48 -24.16
C ILE A 138 20.00 -46.55 -23.20
N PHE A 139 20.64 -45.41 -22.93
CA PHE A 139 20.12 -44.24 -22.23
C PHE A 139 18.67 -43.94 -22.63
N ASN A 140 17.71 -44.16 -21.74
CA ASN A 140 16.36 -43.62 -21.88
C ASN A 140 16.33 -42.31 -21.07
N PRO A 141 16.40 -41.13 -21.70
CA PRO A 141 16.61 -39.85 -20.99
C PRO A 141 15.35 -39.35 -20.28
N PHE A 142 14.24 -40.07 -20.34
CA PHE A 142 12.99 -39.64 -19.71
C PHE A 142 12.92 -40.16 -18.27
N PRO A 143 12.77 -39.27 -17.27
CA PRO A 143 12.56 -39.70 -15.90
C PRO A 143 11.19 -40.41 -15.82
N SER A 144 11.19 -41.74 -15.74
CA SER A 144 9.98 -42.49 -15.42
C SER A 144 9.62 -42.19 -13.96
N ARG A 145 8.68 -41.28 -13.74
CA ARG A 145 8.10 -41.08 -12.40
C ARG A 145 7.46 -42.40 -11.96
N GLN A 146 7.92 -42.94 -10.83
CA GLN A 146 7.26 -44.07 -10.19
C GLN A 146 5.86 -43.61 -9.76
N ILE A 147 4.82 -44.09 -10.43
CA ILE A 147 3.44 -43.80 -10.04
C ILE A 147 3.17 -44.62 -8.77
N PRO A 148 2.89 -44.01 -7.61
CA PRO A 148 2.61 -44.76 -6.40
C PRO A 148 1.26 -45.47 -6.55
N THR A 149 1.28 -46.78 -6.77
CA THR A 149 0.08 -47.64 -6.78
C THR A 149 -0.43 -47.99 -5.36
N GLY A 150 0.00 -47.23 -4.35
CA GLY A 150 -0.23 -47.50 -2.92
C GLY A 150 -1.69 -47.46 -2.45
N ILE A 151 -2.67 -47.18 -3.33
CA ILE A 151 -4.11 -47.17 -2.99
C ILE A 151 -4.90 -48.21 -3.82
N GLN A 152 -4.25 -49.11 -4.56
CA GLN A 152 -4.95 -50.08 -5.41
C GLN A 152 -4.54 -51.54 -5.16
N GLY A 153 -4.55 -51.95 -3.88
CA GLY A 153 -4.25 -53.33 -3.46
C GLY A 153 -5.41 -54.09 -2.79
N GLY A 154 -6.57 -53.46 -2.60
CA GLY A 154 -7.75 -54.14 -2.04
C GLY A 154 -8.56 -54.82 -3.12
N ARG A 155 -8.31 -56.11 -3.39
CA ARG A 155 -9.10 -56.97 -4.29
C ARG A 155 -10.57 -57.00 -3.84
N ARG A 156 -11.39 -56.06 -4.32
CA ARG A 156 -12.85 -56.06 -4.10
C ARG A 156 -13.42 -57.34 -4.71
N LYS A 157 -13.91 -58.26 -3.87
CA LYS A 157 -14.64 -59.44 -4.37
C LYS A 157 -15.92 -58.96 -5.04
N SER A 158 -15.97 -59.03 -6.37
CA SER A 158 -17.18 -58.75 -7.13
C SER A 158 -18.24 -59.81 -6.82
N LYS A 159 -19.36 -59.38 -6.23
CA LYS A 159 -20.55 -60.22 -6.02
C LYS A 159 -21.10 -60.59 -7.41
N LYS A 160 -21.09 -61.87 -7.78
CA LYS A 160 -21.73 -62.36 -9.02
C LYS A 160 -23.22 -62.00 -8.97
N VAL A 161 -23.64 -61.01 -9.75
CA VAL A 161 -25.06 -60.69 -9.94
C VAL A 161 -25.62 -61.65 -10.99
N ARG A 162 -26.51 -62.55 -10.54
CA ARG A 162 -27.21 -63.50 -11.41
C ARG A 162 -28.16 -62.73 -12.32
N SER A 163 -27.85 -62.66 -13.61
CA SER A 163 -28.72 -62.07 -14.64
C SER A 163 -30.10 -62.75 -14.64
N LYS A 164 -31.16 -62.00 -14.30
CA LYS A 164 -32.55 -62.44 -14.53
C LYS A 164 -32.90 -62.13 -15.99
N ARG A 165 -32.73 -63.13 -16.86
CA ARG A 165 -33.19 -63.08 -18.26
C ARG A 165 -34.73 -63.01 -18.26
N ARG A 166 -35.32 -61.86 -18.60
CA ARG A 166 -36.77 -61.74 -18.83
C ARG A 166 -37.10 -62.35 -20.19
N ARG A 167 -37.88 -63.43 -20.21
CA ARG A 167 -38.51 -63.93 -21.44
C ARG A 167 -39.74 -63.07 -21.72
N TYR A 168 -39.79 -62.44 -22.90
CA TYR A 168 -41.02 -61.84 -23.41
C TYR A 168 -41.69 -62.85 -24.33
N THR A 169 -42.96 -63.18 -24.06
CA THR A 169 -43.81 -63.92 -24.97
C THR A 169 -44.66 -62.92 -25.75
N ILE A 170 -44.45 -62.86 -27.07
CA ILE A 170 -45.26 -62.06 -28.00
C ILE A 170 -46.58 -62.82 -28.21
N ARG A 171 -47.72 -62.22 -27.89
CA ARG A 171 -49.03 -62.74 -28.32
C ARG A 171 -49.35 -62.15 -29.69
N LYS A 172 -49.65 -63.03 -30.66
CA LYS A 172 -50.21 -62.71 -31.98
C LYS A 172 -51.70 -62.44 -31.86
#